data_AF-A0A7R6W802-F1
#
_entry.id   AF-A0A7R6W802-F1
#
_cell.length_a   1.000
_cell.length_b   1.000
_cell.length_c   1.000
_cell.angle_alpha   90.00
_cell.angle_beta   90.00
_cell.angle_gamma   90.00
#
_symmetry.space_group_name_H-M   'P 1'
#
loop_
_entity.id
_entity.type
_entity.pdbx_description
1 polymer ?
#
loop_
_entity_poly.entity_id
_entity_poly.type
_entity_poly.pdbx_seq_one_letter_code
_entity_poly.pdbx_strand_id
1 'polypeptide(L)'
;MFGDWGIGKLSIIEQLRQNLKEVEHCDYVVGEFNAWSYEHTPNSQAGIAHEMISALTTIPRQGKRSWRGDWNDFWKIFWNKLCITWKFATNFHGKKILVILLIVWVGLVCALPILETNPSLEIPVLFGFVYLLYKGLKTIMSQPLAAELKTYLQLPSYQKHLGTVPEMSKNIKGLCEICLGKNIGGKNRRMIFFVDDLDRCGVDGIVKTFEAIRLVLDIPWATVVIAMDQRIILPALASHYESLSKYHSCDPIEIARDYLAKVIHLPVSLQVPDDSSVAKYLASIWNDPEFEASINKVQPKVQPVKADCLKQKEKLNLVDGEKSTELLRDIIADIDSLDIQSMLRPLEKEEQPVEDPSENTGFGQEQKIKFYEWLIKFNLRNPRQIKRLYNNYNLLWSIYAGEWNKDDNAWYIHMLALLALEMVSEHVPFDKTSNIRKEYREAFFAFKGNKQIPDITGVEAENINEAYKLIFDYQASREIDLLKRVEPFVLPEITL
;
A
#
# COMPACT_ATOMS: atom_id res chain seq x y z
N MET A 1 -4.12 5.73 -7.23
CA MET A 1 -4.65 5.44 -5.89
C MET A 1 -4.26 6.57 -4.97
N PHE A 2 -5.24 7.35 -4.57
CA PHE A 2 -5.13 8.44 -3.60
C PHE A 2 -5.51 7.92 -2.21
N GLY A 3 -4.93 8.51 -1.18
CA GLY A 3 -5.30 8.25 0.20
C GLY A 3 -4.27 8.86 1.14
N ASP A 4 -4.60 8.87 2.42
CA ASP A 4 -3.70 9.39 3.43
C ASP A 4 -2.55 8.43 3.72
N TRP A 5 -1.47 8.96 4.29
CA TRP A 5 -0.34 8.15 4.68
C TRP A 5 -0.75 7.11 5.74
N GLY A 6 -0.40 5.84 5.52
CA GLY A 6 -0.71 4.74 6.44
C GLY A 6 -2.07 4.05 6.24
N ILE A 7 -2.91 4.51 5.31
CA ILE A 7 -4.26 3.95 5.07
C ILE A 7 -4.27 2.55 4.43
N GLY A 8 -3.12 2.02 4.00
CA GLY A 8 -3.01 0.66 3.43
C GLY A 8 -2.94 0.57 1.90
N LYS A 9 -2.50 1.64 1.19
CA LYS A 9 -2.32 1.64 -0.27
C LYS A 9 -1.53 0.43 -0.79
N LEU A 10 -0.38 0.17 -0.18
CA LEU A 10 0.48 -0.97 -0.53
C LEU A 10 -0.19 -2.31 -0.27
N SER A 11 -0.96 -2.45 0.83
CA SER A 11 -1.72 -3.66 1.12
C SER A 11 -2.77 -3.96 0.04
N ILE A 12 -3.44 -2.94 -0.48
CA ILE A 12 -4.40 -3.09 -1.58
C ILE A 12 -3.69 -3.43 -2.89
N ILE A 13 -2.52 -2.84 -3.16
CA ILE A 13 -1.68 -3.22 -4.31
C ILE A 13 -1.29 -4.70 -4.23
N GLU A 14 -0.92 -5.19 -3.04
CA GLU A 14 -0.59 -6.61 -2.84
C GLU A 14 -1.81 -7.52 -3.09
N GLN A 15 -2.97 -7.17 -2.55
CA GLN A 15 -4.22 -7.93 -2.78
C GLN A 15 -4.59 -7.93 -4.26
N LEU A 16 -4.47 -6.78 -4.93
CA LEU A 16 -4.68 -6.69 -6.37
C LEU A 16 -3.71 -7.61 -7.12
N ARG A 17 -2.43 -7.65 -6.73
CA ARG A 17 -1.43 -8.55 -7.33
C ARG A 17 -1.80 -10.02 -7.18
N GLN A 18 -2.39 -10.40 -6.05
CA GLN A 18 -2.85 -11.77 -5.82
C GLN A 18 -4.07 -12.10 -6.70
N ASN A 19 -5.08 -11.23 -6.71
CA ASN A 19 -6.31 -11.42 -7.47
C ASN A 19 -6.06 -11.47 -8.99
N LEU A 20 -5.07 -10.72 -9.49
CA LEU A 20 -4.69 -10.75 -10.90
C LEU A 20 -4.16 -12.11 -11.37
N LYS A 21 -3.66 -12.96 -10.46
CA LYS A 21 -3.17 -14.31 -10.82
C LYS A 21 -4.31 -15.30 -11.07
N GLU A 22 -5.50 -15.01 -10.58
CA GLU A 22 -6.66 -15.90 -10.63
C GLU A 22 -7.53 -15.68 -11.89
N VAL A 23 -7.25 -14.63 -12.67
CA VAL A 23 -8.03 -14.29 -13.86
C VAL A 23 -7.69 -15.24 -15.02
N GLU A 24 -8.63 -16.11 -15.41
CA GLU A 24 -8.38 -17.20 -16.36
C GLU A 24 -8.06 -16.76 -17.81
N HIS A 25 -8.53 -15.57 -18.23
CA HIS A 25 -8.50 -15.11 -19.64
C HIS A 25 -7.42 -14.09 -19.98
N CYS A 26 -6.73 -13.53 -18.98
CA CYS A 26 -5.68 -12.53 -19.17
C CYS A 26 -4.42 -12.95 -18.40
N ASP A 27 -3.28 -12.93 -19.08
CA ASP A 27 -1.98 -13.19 -18.48
C ASP A 27 -1.32 -11.84 -18.14
N TYR A 28 -1.17 -11.57 -16.84
CA TYR A 28 -0.66 -10.29 -16.35
C TYR A 28 0.83 -10.37 -16.03
N VAL A 29 1.61 -9.53 -16.67
CA VAL A 29 3.02 -9.26 -16.30
C VAL A 29 3.03 -8.12 -15.31
N VAL A 30 3.63 -8.32 -14.14
CA VAL A 30 3.70 -7.30 -13.09
C VAL A 30 5.10 -6.72 -13.05
N GLY A 31 5.20 -5.40 -13.12
CA GLY A 31 6.43 -4.65 -12.87
C GLY A 31 6.22 -3.61 -11.78
N GLU A 32 7.30 -3.25 -11.09
CA GLU A 32 7.26 -2.36 -9.94
C GLU A 32 8.38 -1.32 -10.03
N PHE A 33 8.08 -0.10 -9.58
CA PHE A 33 9.02 0.98 -9.48
C PHE A 33 8.80 1.70 -8.14
N ASN A 34 9.83 1.68 -7.29
CA ASN A 34 9.84 2.43 -6.04
C ASN A 34 10.46 3.81 -6.31
N ALA A 35 9.66 4.87 -6.29
CA ALA A 35 10.13 6.21 -6.64
C ALA A 35 11.24 6.70 -5.70
N TRP A 36 11.12 6.37 -4.41
CA TRP A 36 12.05 6.80 -3.37
C TRP A 36 13.43 6.15 -3.53
N SER A 37 13.50 4.86 -3.89
CA SER A 37 14.80 4.20 -4.11
C SER A 37 15.57 4.77 -5.31
N TYR A 38 14.85 5.35 -6.27
CA TYR A 38 15.42 5.90 -7.50
C TYR A 38 15.58 7.43 -7.46
N GLU A 39 15.23 8.11 -6.37
CA GLU A 39 15.23 9.58 -6.26
C GLU A 39 16.58 10.21 -6.60
N HIS A 40 17.67 9.66 -6.07
CA HIS A 40 19.02 10.18 -6.27
C HIS A 40 19.69 9.67 -7.56
N THR A 41 18.96 8.91 -8.37
CA THR A 41 19.52 8.50 -9.66
C THR A 41 19.56 9.68 -10.62
N PRO A 42 20.63 9.79 -11.44
CA PRO A 42 20.77 10.91 -12.37
C PRO A 42 19.67 10.91 -13.44
N ASN A 43 19.03 9.76 -13.68
CA ASN A 43 17.97 9.62 -14.67
C ASN A 43 16.87 8.65 -14.20
N SER A 44 15.78 9.19 -13.65
CA SER A 44 14.58 8.45 -13.23
C SER A 44 13.92 7.69 -14.40
N GLN A 45 14.00 8.21 -15.63
CA GLN A 45 13.48 7.56 -16.83
C GLN A 45 14.21 6.25 -17.13
N ALA A 46 15.53 6.23 -16.94
CA ALA A 46 16.31 5.01 -17.09
C ALA A 46 15.96 3.97 -16.03
N GLY A 47 15.62 4.41 -14.80
CA GLY A 47 15.11 3.54 -13.73
C GLY A 47 13.79 2.85 -14.12
N ILE A 48 12.79 3.62 -14.56
CA ILE A 48 11.51 3.07 -15.03
C ILE A 48 11.71 2.13 -16.23
N ALA A 49 12.53 2.54 -17.20
CA ALA A 49 12.85 1.72 -18.35
C ALA A 49 13.49 0.38 -17.94
N HIS A 50 14.43 0.42 -16.99
CA HIS A 50 15.09 -0.76 -16.46
C HIS A 50 14.09 -1.72 -15.80
N GLU A 51 13.24 -1.23 -14.91
CA GLU A 51 12.26 -2.06 -14.21
C GLU A 51 11.22 -2.65 -15.16
N MET A 52 10.78 -1.89 -16.17
CA MET A 52 9.87 -2.41 -17.18
C MET A 52 10.49 -3.56 -17.97
N ILE A 53 11.72 -3.38 -18.43
CA ILE A 53 12.43 -4.42 -19.18
C ILE A 53 12.71 -5.63 -18.29
N SER A 54 13.08 -5.39 -17.03
CA SER A 54 13.24 -6.44 -16.03
C SER A 54 11.96 -7.25 -15.91
N ALA A 55 10.80 -6.60 -15.73
CA ALA A 55 9.49 -7.26 -15.65
C ALA A 55 9.10 -8.02 -16.93
N LEU A 56 9.41 -7.48 -18.11
CA LEU A 56 9.09 -8.12 -19.39
C LEU A 56 9.99 -9.33 -19.71
N THR A 57 11.20 -9.36 -19.15
CA THR A 57 12.21 -10.37 -19.46
C THR A 57 12.39 -11.40 -18.35
N THR A 58 12.00 -11.05 -17.12
CA THR A 58 11.80 -12.01 -16.04
C THR A 58 10.43 -12.65 -16.23
N ILE A 59 10.44 -13.88 -16.73
CA ILE A 59 9.21 -14.66 -16.90
C ILE A 59 8.92 -15.36 -15.57
N PRO A 60 7.83 -15.05 -14.84
CA PRO A 60 7.24 -16.03 -13.95
C PRO A 60 6.42 -16.96 -14.84
N ARG A 61 7.02 -18.06 -15.31
CA ARG A 61 6.23 -19.13 -15.92
C ARG A 61 5.55 -19.82 -14.75
N GLN A 62 4.26 -19.55 -14.56
CA GLN A 62 3.47 -20.19 -13.52
C GLN A 62 3.68 -21.71 -13.56
N GLY A 63 4.34 -22.18 -12.51
CA GLY A 63 4.67 -23.57 -12.26
C GLY A 63 5.29 -23.57 -10.88
N LYS A 64 4.63 -24.24 -9.92
CA LYS A 64 5.03 -24.28 -8.50
C LYS A 64 6.55 -24.36 -8.38
N ARG A 65 7.13 -23.38 -7.68
CA ARG A 65 8.55 -23.28 -7.39
C ARG A 65 8.94 -24.45 -6.48
N SER A 66 9.26 -25.59 -7.09
CA SER A 66 9.92 -26.70 -6.40
C SER A 66 11.35 -26.26 -6.11
N TRP A 67 11.74 -26.28 -4.84
CA TRP A 67 13.08 -25.94 -4.35
C TRP A 67 14.06 -27.11 -4.63
N ARG A 68 14.07 -27.61 -5.86
CA ARG A 68 15.14 -28.44 -6.41
C ARG A 68 15.70 -27.69 -7.60
N GLY A 69 16.97 -27.30 -7.49
CA GLY A 69 17.70 -26.60 -8.56
C GLY A 69 17.74 -27.45 -9.82
N ASP A 70 16.80 -27.22 -10.72
CA ASP A 70 16.68 -27.92 -11.99
C ASP A 70 17.39 -27.10 -13.08
N TRP A 71 18.48 -27.66 -13.62
CA TRP A 71 19.26 -27.08 -14.73
C TRP A 71 18.41 -26.78 -15.97
N ASN A 72 17.27 -27.46 -16.11
CA ASN A 72 16.32 -27.23 -17.19
C ASN A 72 15.64 -25.86 -17.13
N ASP A 73 15.40 -25.31 -15.95
CA ASP A 73 14.75 -23.99 -15.84
C ASP A 73 15.71 -22.87 -16.20
N PHE A 74 16.99 -23.01 -15.86
CA PHE A 74 18.03 -22.08 -16.31
C PHE A 74 18.16 -22.04 -17.84
N TRP A 75 18.21 -23.21 -18.49
CA TRP A 75 18.26 -23.27 -19.96
C TRP A 75 16.98 -22.75 -20.63
N LYS A 76 15.80 -22.99 -20.05
CA LYS A 76 14.55 -22.38 -20.56
C LYS A 76 14.58 -20.86 -20.44
N ILE A 77 15.07 -20.30 -19.33
CA ILE A 77 15.23 -18.86 -19.13
C ILE A 77 16.23 -18.29 -20.14
N PHE A 78 17.38 -18.96 -20.32
CA PHE A 78 18.42 -18.57 -21.26
C PHE A 78 17.91 -18.56 -22.71
N TRP A 79 17.28 -19.64 -23.18
CA TRP A 79 16.71 -19.72 -24.52
C TRP A 79 15.58 -18.74 -24.74
N ASN A 80 14.72 -18.50 -23.73
CA ASN A 80 13.63 -17.55 -23.91
C ASN A 80 14.16 -16.10 -23.96
N LYS A 81 15.15 -15.75 -23.12
CA LYS A 81 15.88 -14.48 -23.26
C LYS A 81 16.52 -14.37 -24.63
N LEU A 82 17.20 -15.41 -25.12
CA LEU A 82 17.80 -15.44 -26.44
C LEU A 82 16.77 -15.29 -27.57
N CYS A 83 15.61 -15.92 -27.47
CA CYS A 83 14.53 -15.78 -28.45
C CYS A 83 13.91 -14.38 -28.42
N ILE A 84 13.73 -13.78 -27.25
CA ILE A 84 13.20 -12.41 -27.11
C ILE A 84 14.20 -11.41 -27.66
N THR A 85 15.49 -11.53 -27.32
CA THR A 85 16.54 -10.65 -27.87
C THR A 85 16.66 -10.82 -29.37
N TRP A 86 16.56 -12.05 -29.90
CA TRP A 86 16.59 -12.30 -31.33
C TRP A 86 15.37 -11.71 -32.06
N LYS A 87 14.16 -11.88 -31.52
CA LYS A 87 12.93 -11.26 -32.07
C LYS A 87 13.01 -9.73 -32.04
N PHE A 88 13.48 -9.17 -30.93
CA PHE A 88 13.69 -7.72 -30.80
C PHE A 88 14.69 -7.19 -31.83
N ALA A 89 15.84 -7.87 -31.97
CA ALA A 89 16.86 -7.52 -32.96
C ALA A 89 16.32 -7.59 -34.40
N THR A 90 15.52 -8.61 -34.73
CA THR A 90 14.90 -8.73 -36.07
C THR A 90 13.85 -7.67 -36.35
N ASN A 91 13.05 -7.25 -35.36
CA ASN A 91 11.99 -6.24 -35.57
C ASN A 91 12.58 -4.83 -35.75
N PHE A 92 13.59 -4.48 -34.98
CA PHE A 92 14.18 -3.13 -35.01
C PHE A 92 15.26 -2.94 -36.08
N HIS A 93 16.02 -4.00 -36.38
CA HIS A 93 17.19 -3.94 -37.27
C HIS A 93 17.20 -5.05 -38.34
N GLY A 94 16.04 -5.57 -38.74
CA GLY A 94 15.90 -6.65 -39.73
C GLY A 94 16.64 -6.42 -41.04
N LYS A 95 16.70 -5.18 -41.55
CA LYS A 95 17.47 -4.83 -42.75
C LYS A 95 18.99 -5.03 -42.57
N LYS A 96 19.55 -4.74 -41.39
CA LYS A 96 20.98 -4.92 -41.10
C LYS A 96 21.35 -6.39 -40.89
N ILE A 97 20.46 -7.15 -40.26
CA ILE A 97 20.61 -8.62 -40.10
C ILE A 97 20.53 -9.32 -41.46
N LEU A 98 19.62 -8.88 -42.35
CA LEU A 98 19.54 -9.37 -43.73
C LEU A 98 20.84 -9.13 -44.51
N VAL A 99 21.49 -7.98 -44.33
CA VAL A 99 22.80 -7.72 -44.97
C VAL A 99 23.87 -8.69 -44.47
N ILE A 100 23.91 -8.97 -43.16
CA ILE A 100 24.85 -9.95 -42.59
C ILE A 100 24.57 -11.35 -43.13
N LEU A 101 23.29 -11.78 -43.12
CA LEU A 101 22.87 -13.08 -43.68
C LEU A 101 23.20 -13.18 -45.17
N LEU A 102 23.04 -12.09 -45.93
CA LEU A 102 23.38 -12.04 -47.35
C LEU A 102 24.89 -12.14 -47.59
N ILE A 103 25.72 -11.50 -46.76
CA ILE A 103 27.18 -11.65 -46.82
C ILE A 103 27.60 -13.08 -46.50
N VAL A 104 27.01 -13.71 -45.47
CA VAL A 104 27.26 -15.11 -45.14
C VAL A 104 26.83 -16.03 -46.29
N TRP A 105 25.65 -15.79 -46.87
CA TRP A 105 25.11 -16.57 -47.97
C TRP A 105 25.95 -16.46 -49.25
N VAL A 106 26.35 -15.24 -49.64
CA VAL A 106 27.25 -15.01 -50.79
C VAL A 106 28.59 -15.69 -50.56
N GLY A 107 29.17 -15.60 -49.36
CA GLY A 107 30.42 -16.28 -49.03
C GLY A 107 30.30 -17.81 -49.14
N LEU A 108 29.17 -18.38 -48.70
CA LEU A 108 28.93 -19.82 -48.74
C LEU A 108 28.73 -20.32 -50.18
N VAL A 109 27.94 -19.61 -50.99
CA VAL A 109 27.71 -19.92 -52.41
C VAL A 109 29.01 -19.86 -53.21
N CYS A 110 29.91 -18.91 -52.93
CA CYS A 110 31.22 -18.83 -53.58
C CYS A 110 32.18 -19.96 -53.14
N ALA A 111 32.08 -20.46 -51.90
CA ALA A 111 32.99 -21.48 -51.37
C ALA A 111 32.64 -22.91 -51.82
N LEU A 112 31.36 -23.22 -51.99
CA LEU A 112 30.87 -24.55 -52.39
C LEU A 112 31.48 -25.10 -53.70
N PRO A 113 31.47 -24.37 -54.83
CA PRO A 113 32.03 -24.89 -56.09
C PRO A 113 33.56 -25.03 -56.08
N ILE A 114 34.25 -24.29 -55.20
CA ILE A 114 35.71 -24.39 -55.04
C ILE A 114 36.09 -25.66 -54.27
N LEU A 115 35.26 -26.06 -53.28
CA LEU A 115 35.45 -27.30 -52.53
C LEU A 115 35.20 -28.55 -53.39
N GLU A 116 34.23 -28.50 -54.30
CA GLU A 116 33.84 -29.63 -55.15
C GLU A 116 34.87 -29.93 -56.25
N THR A 117 35.67 -28.94 -56.64
CA THR A 117 36.66 -29.07 -57.72
C THR A 117 38.06 -29.44 -57.25
N ASN A 118 38.44 -29.17 -55.98
CA ASN A 118 39.79 -29.41 -55.48
C ASN A 118 39.80 -29.80 -53.98
N PRO A 119 39.81 -31.11 -53.63
CA PRO A 119 39.75 -31.57 -52.25
C PRO A 119 41.01 -31.23 -51.41
N SER A 120 42.14 -30.90 -52.05
CA SER A 120 43.35 -30.45 -51.35
C SER A 120 43.28 -29.00 -50.83
N LEU A 121 42.26 -28.22 -51.26
CA LEU A 121 42.08 -26.82 -50.89
C LEU A 121 41.01 -26.60 -49.80
N GLU A 122 40.48 -27.67 -49.20
CA GLU A 122 39.47 -27.59 -48.14
C GLU A 122 39.90 -26.67 -46.98
N ILE A 123 41.12 -26.85 -46.47
CA ILE A 123 41.66 -26.07 -45.34
C ILE A 123 41.83 -24.58 -45.70
N PRO A 124 42.50 -24.19 -46.80
CA PRO A 124 42.65 -22.77 -47.15
C PRO A 124 41.36 -22.08 -47.58
N VAL A 125 40.39 -22.79 -48.19
CA VAL A 125 39.08 -22.21 -48.51
C VAL A 125 38.26 -22.00 -47.25
N LEU A 126 38.29 -22.93 -46.30
CA LEU A 126 37.66 -22.76 -44.99
C LEU A 126 38.30 -21.60 -44.22
N PHE A 127 39.63 -21.52 -44.19
CA PHE A 127 40.34 -20.40 -43.56
C PHE A 127 40.05 -19.06 -44.24
N GLY A 128 39.97 -19.03 -45.58
CA GLY A 128 39.60 -17.86 -46.35
C GLY A 128 38.15 -17.42 -46.11
N PHE A 129 37.22 -18.37 -45.99
CA PHE A 129 35.83 -18.12 -45.63
C PHE A 129 35.69 -17.63 -44.19
N VAL A 130 36.37 -18.25 -43.23
CA VAL A 130 36.43 -17.79 -41.84
C VAL A 130 37.07 -16.40 -41.76
N TYR A 131 38.10 -16.12 -42.56
CA TYR A 131 38.73 -14.81 -42.63
C TYR A 131 37.83 -13.76 -43.31
N LEU A 132 37.07 -14.11 -44.34
CA LEU A 132 36.09 -13.23 -45.00
C LEU A 132 34.88 -12.97 -44.10
N LEU A 133 34.38 -14.00 -43.40
CA LEU A 133 33.38 -13.85 -42.34
C LEU A 133 33.92 -12.98 -41.22
N TYR A 134 35.15 -13.23 -40.75
CA TYR A 134 35.79 -12.42 -39.73
C TYR A 134 36.01 -10.99 -40.20
N LYS A 135 36.41 -10.75 -41.46
CA LYS A 135 36.64 -9.41 -42.03
C LYS A 135 35.32 -8.70 -42.28
N GLY A 136 34.30 -9.37 -42.80
CA GLY A 136 32.95 -8.85 -42.96
C GLY A 136 32.29 -8.54 -41.62
N LEU A 137 32.36 -9.47 -40.65
CA LEU A 137 31.99 -9.21 -39.27
C LEU A 137 32.81 -8.06 -38.69
N LYS A 138 34.12 -8.00 -38.93
CA LYS A 138 35.00 -6.95 -38.39
C LYS A 138 34.71 -5.59 -39.01
N THR A 139 34.39 -5.49 -40.30
CA THR A 139 33.99 -4.23 -40.96
C THR A 139 32.64 -3.73 -40.45
N ILE A 140 31.72 -4.66 -40.17
CA ILE A 140 30.42 -4.35 -39.53
C ILE A 140 30.60 -4.06 -38.03
N MET A 141 31.50 -4.76 -37.34
CA MET A 141 31.84 -4.57 -35.93
C MET A 141 32.75 -3.35 -35.70
N SER A 142 33.43 -2.83 -36.72
CA SER A 142 34.25 -1.61 -36.64
C SER A 142 33.44 -0.34 -36.94
N GLN A 143 32.21 -0.47 -37.43
CA GLN A 143 31.19 0.58 -37.40
C GLN A 143 30.59 0.67 -35.97
N PRO A 144 29.82 1.71 -35.58
CA PRO A 144 29.28 1.90 -34.21
C PRO A 144 28.33 0.78 -33.72
N LEU A 145 28.29 -0.36 -34.39
CA LEU A 145 27.46 -1.53 -34.14
C LEU A 145 28.02 -2.49 -33.08
N ALA A 146 29.33 -2.57 -32.81
CA ALA A 146 29.87 -3.51 -31.81
C ALA A 146 29.69 -3.04 -30.36
N ALA A 147 29.76 -1.72 -30.14
CA ALA A 147 29.35 -1.12 -28.88
C ALA A 147 27.85 -1.39 -28.63
N GLU A 148 27.03 -1.34 -29.69
CA GLU A 148 25.59 -1.64 -29.61
C GLU A 148 25.30 -3.16 -29.47
N LEU A 149 26.01 -4.06 -30.16
CA LEU A 149 25.80 -5.52 -30.12
C LEU A 149 26.14 -6.20 -28.80
N LYS A 150 27.19 -5.75 -28.13
CA LYS A 150 27.50 -6.18 -26.76
C LYS A 150 26.43 -5.69 -25.77
N THR A 151 25.81 -4.54 -26.08
CA THR A 151 24.65 -3.97 -25.38
C THR A 151 23.32 -4.62 -25.81
N TYR A 152 23.26 -5.35 -26.92
CA TYR A 152 22.08 -6.08 -27.42
C TYR A 152 21.96 -7.51 -26.85
N LEU A 153 23.08 -8.15 -26.46
CA LEU A 153 23.09 -9.48 -25.83
C LEU A 153 22.96 -9.43 -24.30
N GLN A 154 23.27 -8.29 -23.70
CA GLN A 154 22.92 -7.98 -22.32
C GLN A 154 21.60 -7.21 -22.34
N LEU A 155 20.71 -7.44 -21.36
CA LEU A 155 19.58 -6.51 -21.16
C LEU A 155 20.15 -5.10 -21.10
N PRO A 156 19.57 -4.10 -21.80
CA PRO A 156 20.20 -2.79 -21.93
C PRO A 156 20.48 -2.22 -20.55
N SER A 157 21.76 -2.20 -20.17
CA SER A 157 22.19 -1.54 -18.94
C SER A 157 22.26 -0.04 -19.25
N TYR A 158 21.14 0.65 -19.06
CA TYR A 158 21.02 2.10 -19.29
C TYR A 158 21.83 2.97 -18.30
N GLN A 159 22.78 2.38 -17.57
CA GLN A 159 23.68 3.09 -16.67
C GLN A 159 24.75 3.92 -17.40
N LYS A 160 25.04 3.65 -18.70
CA LYS A 160 26.17 4.31 -19.40
C LYS A 160 25.83 5.07 -20.68
N HIS A 161 24.61 4.96 -21.19
CA HIS A 161 24.18 5.72 -22.37
C HIS A 161 22.77 6.27 -22.15
N LEU A 162 22.72 7.56 -21.84
CA LEU A 162 21.57 8.44 -22.02
C LEU A 162 21.24 8.52 -23.53
N GLY A 163 20.71 7.45 -24.09
CA GLY A 163 19.99 7.50 -25.36
C GLY A 163 18.76 8.36 -25.14
N THR A 164 18.44 9.22 -26.10
CA THR A 164 17.40 10.25 -25.92
C THR A 164 16.07 9.63 -25.46
N VAL A 165 15.29 10.33 -24.62
CA VAL A 165 13.95 9.92 -24.13
C VAL A 165 13.07 9.25 -25.20
N PRO A 166 13.03 9.73 -26.45
CA PRO A 166 12.26 9.09 -27.52
C PRO A 166 12.77 7.70 -27.91
N GLU A 167 14.07 7.44 -27.89
CA GLU A 167 14.65 6.12 -28.18
C GLU A 167 14.29 5.11 -27.10
N MET A 168 14.37 5.52 -25.83
CA MET A 168 13.92 4.67 -24.71
C MET A 168 12.44 4.32 -24.84
N SER A 169 11.56 5.30 -25.08
CA SER A 169 10.13 5.05 -25.28
C SER A 169 9.88 4.09 -26.46
N LYS A 170 10.57 4.28 -27.59
CA LYS A 170 10.43 3.43 -28.77
C LYS A 170 10.87 1.98 -28.51
N ASN A 171 11.97 1.80 -27.79
CA ASN A 171 12.48 0.48 -27.42
C ASN A 171 11.54 -0.25 -26.45
N ILE A 172 11.05 0.44 -25.43
CA ILE A 172 10.08 -0.14 -24.47
C ILE A 172 8.78 -0.50 -25.19
N LYS A 173 8.25 0.38 -26.04
CA LYS A 173 7.05 0.10 -26.86
C LYS A 173 7.25 -1.15 -27.73
N GLY A 174 8.39 -1.26 -28.42
CA GLY A 174 8.70 -2.43 -29.25
C GLY A 174 8.85 -3.72 -28.43
N LEU A 175 9.45 -3.66 -27.24
CA LEU A 175 9.52 -4.82 -26.34
C LEU A 175 8.13 -5.23 -25.84
N CYS A 176 7.30 -4.27 -25.44
CA CYS A 176 5.92 -4.53 -25.01
C CYS A 176 5.11 -5.16 -26.14
N GLU A 177 5.24 -4.68 -27.37
CA GLU A 177 4.56 -5.25 -28.54
C GLU A 177 4.96 -6.71 -28.77
N ILE A 178 6.25 -7.02 -28.67
CA ILE A 178 6.76 -8.38 -28.89
C ILE A 178 6.35 -9.31 -27.75
N CYS A 179 6.41 -8.84 -26.50
CA CYS A 179 6.15 -9.67 -25.33
C CYS A 179 4.65 -9.81 -25.01
N LEU A 180 3.86 -8.76 -25.26
CA LEU A 180 2.46 -8.64 -24.84
C LEU A 180 1.48 -8.54 -26.02
N GLY A 181 1.91 -8.00 -27.16
CA GLY A 181 1.02 -7.69 -28.29
C GLY A 181 0.50 -8.90 -29.08
N LYS A 182 1.04 -10.10 -28.86
CA LYS A 182 0.57 -11.34 -29.52
C LYS A 182 -0.27 -12.19 -28.58
N ASN A 183 -1.43 -12.62 -29.07
CA ASN A 183 -2.24 -13.65 -28.44
C ASN A 183 -1.56 -15.01 -28.58
N ILE A 184 -0.84 -15.43 -27.54
CA ILE A 184 -0.23 -16.75 -27.46
C ILE A 184 -1.22 -17.67 -26.75
N GLY A 185 -1.79 -18.63 -27.49
CA GLY A 185 -2.73 -19.61 -26.92
C GLY A 185 -4.11 -19.03 -26.54
N GLY A 186 -4.57 -17.98 -27.23
CA GLY A 186 -5.90 -17.40 -27.03
C GLY A 186 -6.05 -16.50 -25.79
N LYS A 187 -4.99 -16.29 -25.01
CA LYS A 187 -4.99 -15.37 -23.86
C LYS A 187 -4.37 -14.02 -24.23
N ASN A 188 -5.06 -12.94 -23.88
CA ASN A 188 -4.51 -11.58 -23.97
C ASN A 188 -3.45 -11.39 -22.88
N ARG A 189 -2.30 -10.80 -23.25
CA ARG A 189 -1.28 -10.41 -22.27
C ARG A 189 -1.33 -8.93 -22.01
N ARG A 190 -1.26 -8.54 -20.74
CA ARG A 190 -1.21 -7.13 -20.33
C ARG A 190 -0.16 -6.96 -19.25
N MET A 191 0.40 -5.77 -19.17
CA MET A 191 1.33 -5.40 -18.11
C MET A 191 0.64 -4.47 -17.13
N ILE A 192 0.85 -4.73 -15.84
CA ILE A 192 0.48 -3.82 -14.76
C ILE A 192 1.78 -3.33 -14.12
N PHE A 193 1.97 -2.02 -14.15
CA PHE A 193 3.17 -1.37 -13.66
C PHE A 193 2.84 -0.55 -12.41
N PHE A 194 3.29 -1.00 -11.26
CA PHE A 194 3.07 -0.32 -9.99
C PHE A 194 4.15 0.72 -9.74
N VAL A 195 3.73 1.91 -9.31
CA VAL A 195 4.61 3.01 -8.92
C VAL A 195 4.21 3.41 -7.50
N ASP A 196 5.13 3.25 -6.55
CA ASP A 196 4.85 3.47 -5.12
C ASP A 196 5.91 4.36 -4.46
N ASP A 197 5.63 4.78 -3.21
CA ASP A 197 6.48 5.62 -2.36
C ASP A 197 6.80 7.01 -2.95
N LEU A 198 5.96 7.53 -3.86
CA LEU A 198 6.10 8.91 -4.37
C LEU A 198 6.00 9.96 -3.26
N ASP A 199 5.17 9.69 -2.25
CA ASP A 199 4.94 10.56 -1.10
C ASP A 199 6.13 10.60 -0.12
N ARG A 200 7.19 9.80 -0.34
CA ARG A 200 8.44 9.85 0.43
C ARG A 200 9.56 10.62 -0.27
N CYS A 201 9.40 10.91 -1.55
CA CYS A 201 10.40 11.65 -2.31
C CYS A 201 10.38 13.15 -1.96
N GLY A 202 11.51 13.83 -2.14
CA GLY A 202 11.56 15.28 -2.19
C GLY A 202 10.85 15.85 -3.42
N VAL A 203 10.69 17.17 -3.46
CA VAL A 203 9.99 17.90 -4.54
C VAL A 203 10.53 17.54 -5.92
N ASP A 204 11.86 17.61 -6.10
CA ASP A 204 12.52 17.27 -7.36
C ASP A 204 12.34 15.79 -7.73
N GLY A 205 12.37 14.90 -6.73
CA GLY A 205 12.15 13.46 -6.92
C GLY A 205 10.74 13.15 -7.43
N ILE A 206 9.73 13.82 -6.88
CA ILE A 206 8.33 13.70 -7.31
C ILE A 206 8.19 14.14 -8.78
N VAL A 207 8.70 15.31 -9.13
CA VAL A 207 8.62 15.85 -10.50
C VAL A 207 9.31 14.91 -11.49
N LYS A 208 10.57 14.53 -11.21
CA LYS A 208 11.36 13.60 -12.05
C LYS A 208 10.67 12.26 -12.22
N THR A 209 9.95 11.79 -11.21
CA THR A 209 9.18 10.54 -11.28
C THR A 209 7.99 10.68 -12.21
N PHE A 210 7.21 11.76 -12.11
CA PHE A 210 6.10 12.00 -13.04
C PHE A 210 6.57 12.20 -14.48
N GLU A 211 7.69 12.88 -14.70
CA GLU A 211 8.32 12.98 -16.01
C GLU A 211 8.75 11.62 -16.56
N ALA A 212 9.23 10.74 -15.68
CA ALA A 212 9.61 9.39 -16.06
C ALA A 212 8.40 8.51 -16.40
N ILE A 213 7.31 8.61 -15.63
CA ILE A 213 6.09 7.83 -15.83
C ILE A 213 5.50 8.09 -17.23
N ARG A 214 5.63 9.32 -17.76
CA ARG A 214 5.17 9.67 -19.12
C ARG A 214 5.73 8.76 -20.21
N LEU A 215 6.90 8.15 -20.01
CA LEU A 215 7.45 7.17 -20.96
C LEU A 215 6.54 5.95 -21.19
N VAL A 216 5.74 5.62 -20.19
CA VAL A 216 4.96 4.38 -20.10
C VAL A 216 3.48 4.61 -20.36
N LEU A 217 2.98 5.82 -20.11
CA LEU A 217 1.54 6.15 -20.25
C LEU A 217 1.00 5.92 -21.66
N ASP A 218 1.84 6.06 -22.69
CA ASP A 218 1.45 5.88 -24.10
C ASP A 218 1.51 4.42 -24.58
N ILE A 219 1.75 3.45 -23.69
CA ILE A 219 1.92 2.04 -24.07
C ILE A 219 0.57 1.31 -23.98
N PRO A 220 -0.01 0.84 -25.10
CA PRO A 220 -1.39 0.32 -25.12
C PRO A 220 -1.60 -0.98 -24.32
N TRP A 221 -0.54 -1.76 -24.08
CA TRP A 221 -0.60 -3.01 -23.32
C TRP A 221 -0.24 -2.84 -21.85
N ALA A 222 0.11 -1.64 -21.41
CA ALA A 222 0.52 -1.36 -20.03
C ALA A 222 -0.54 -0.54 -19.31
N THR A 223 -0.81 -0.89 -18.05
CA THR A 223 -1.62 -0.09 -17.12
C THR A 223 -0.73 0.31 -15.96
N VAL A 224 -0.55 1.61 -15.76
CA VAL A 224 0.26 2.15 -14.66
C VAL A 224 -0.64 2.43 -13.46
N VAL A 225 -0.32 1.85 -12.32
CA VAL A 225 -1.02 2.08 -11.04
C VAL A 225 -0.08 2.84 -10.13
N ILE A 226 -0.43 4.09 -9.82
CA ILE A 226 0.39 4.97 -8.98
C ILE A 226 -0.28 5.12 -7.61
N ALA A 227 0.44 4.83 -6.53
CA ALA A 227 0.01 5.14 -5.17
C ALA A 227 0.65 6.46 -4.70
N MET A 228 -0.17 7.38 -4.18
CA MET A 228 0.31 8.70 -3.75
C MET A 228 -0.60 9.34 -2.69
N ASP A 229 -0.06 10.24 -1.88
CA ASP A 229 -0.83 11.12 -0.98
C ASP A 229 -1.01 12.49 -1.65
N GLN A 230 -2.26 12.88 -1.89
CA GLN A 230 -2.58 14.13 -2.60
C GLN A 230 -2.06 15.37 -1.84
N ARG A 231 -2.02 15.32 -0.50
CA ARG A 231 -1.58 16.44 0.34
C ARG A 231 -0.07 16.70 0.22
N ILE A 232 0.70 15.70 -0.18
CA ILE A 232 2.15 15.81 -0.41
C ILE A 232 2.44 16.15 -1.87
N ILE A 233 1.77 15.47 -2.81
CA ILE A 233 2.03 15.64 -4.24
C ILE A 233 1.60 17.02 -4.76
N LEU A 234 0.43 17.54 -4.35
CA LEU A 234 -0.06 18.83 -4.86
C LEU A 234 0.89 19.99 -4.51
N PRO A 235 1.30 20.19 -3.25
CA PRO A 235 2.26 21.25 -2.92
C PRO A 235 3.63 21.06 -3.59
N ALA A 236 4.11 19.82 -3.71
CA ALA A 236 5.37 19.55 -4.40
C ALA A 236 5.34 19.97 -5.87
N LEU A 237 4.29 19.57 -6.60
CA LEU A 237 4.11 19.99 -7.99
C LEU A 237 3.84 21.50 -8.12
N ALA A 238 3.09 22.09 -7.18
CA ALA A 238 2.82 23.53 -7.16
C ALA A 238 4.12 24.33 -7.00
N SER A 239 5.02 23.90 -6.12
CA SER A 239 6.35 24.51 -5.94
C SER A 239 7.17 24.48 -7.23
N HIS A 240 7.12 23.38 -7.98
CA HIS A 240 7.79 23.28 -9.28
C HIS A 240 7.23 24.27 -10.33
N TYR A 241 5.93 24.52 -10.32
CA TYR A 241 5.27 25.44 -11.26
C TYR A 241 5.21 26.91 -10.80
N GLU A 242 5.76 27.23 -9.63
CA GLU A 242 5.68 28.58 -9.03
C GLU A 242 6.34 29.67 -9.90
N SER A 243 7.41 29.33 -10.61
CA SER A 243 8.06 30.27 -11.54
C SER A 243 7.19 30.62 -12.74
N LEU A 244 6.37 29.67 -13.20
CA LEU A 244 5.51 29.80 -14.38
C LEU A 244 4.17 30.46 -14.04
N SER A 245 3.66 30.23 -12.82
CA SER A 245 2.41 30.85 -12.35
C SER A 245 2.48 32.38 -12.34
N LYS A 246 3.66 32.95 -12.03
CA LYS A 246 3.92 34.40 -12.02
C LYS A 246 3.67 35.07 -13.38
N TYR A 247 3.83 34.33 -14.48
CA TYR A 247 3.60 34.84 -15.84
C TYR A 247 2.14 34.72 -16.29
N HIS A 248 1.42 33.72 -15.78
CA HIS A 248 0.05 33.42 -16.19
C HIS A 248 -1.04 33.92 -15.23
N SER A 249 -0.66 34.49 -14.09
CA SER A 249 -1.57 34.97 -13.04
C SER A 249 -2.57 33.91 -12.56
N CYS A 250 -2.13 32.65 -12.50
CA CYS A 250 -2.91 31.51 -11.99
C CYS A 250 -2.32 31.00 -10.67
N ASP A 251 -3.12 30.33 -9.84
CA ASP A 251 -2.62 29.68 -8.63
C ASP A 251 -1.74 28.46 -9.01
N PRO A 252 -0.49 28.36 -8.51
CA PRO A 252 0.34 27.16 -8.68
C PRO A 252 -0.36 25.84 -8.37
N ILE A 253 -1.27 25.82 -7.38
CA ILE A 253 -2.00 24.61 -6.98
C ILE A 253 -2.98 24.15 -8.07
N GLU A 254 -3.64 25.09 -8.75
CA GLU A 254 -4.51 24.78 -9.87
C GLU A 254 -3.73 24.19 -11.04
N ILE A 255 -2.56 24.76 -11.36
CA ILE A 255 -1.66 24.23 -12.41
C ILE A 255 -1.22 22.80 -12.07
N ALA A 256 -0.87 22.54 -10.81
CA ALA A 256 -0.50 21.20 -10.34
C ALA A 256 -1.67 20.21 -10.47
N ARG A 257 -2.90 20.63 -10.16
CA ARG A 257 -4.10 19.81 -10.34
C ARG A 257 -4.36 19.48 -11.81
N ASP A 258 -4.24 20.47 -12.70
CA ASP A 258 -4.39 20.28 -14.14
C ASP A 258 -3.32 19.35 -14.73
N TYR A 259 -2.09 19.44 -14.21
CA TYR A 259 -1.03 18.50 -14.54
C TYR A 259 -1.43 17.07 -14.17
N LEU A 260 -1.89 16.85 -12.93
CA LEU A 260 -2.31 15.52 -12.48
C LEU A 260 -3.47 14.98 -13.29
N ALA A 261 -4.42 15.83 -13.69
CA ALA A 261 -5.54 15.43 -14.55
C ALA A 261 -5.10 14.93 -15.94
N LYS A 262 -3.95 15.38 -16.45
CA LYS A 262 -3.35 14.88 -17.70
C LYS A 262 -2.64 13.53 -17.54
N VAL A 263 -2.19 13.20 -16.33
CA VAL A 263 -1.44 11.96 -16.04
C VAL A 263 -2.36 10.86 -15.53
N ILE A 264 -3.32 11.22 -14.68
CA ILE A 264 -4.19 10.29 -13.96
C ILE A 264 -5.53 10.17 -14.68
N HIS A 265 -5.69 9.08 -15.43
CA HIS A 265 -6.92 8.79 -16.15
C HIS A 265 -8.07 8.30 -15.25
N LEU A 266 -7.73 7.52 -14.21
CA LEU A 266 -8.71 6.95 -13.28
C LEU A 266 -8.28 7.20 -11.82
N PRO A 267 -8.89 8.18 -11.13
CA PRO A 267 -8.65 8.38 -9.71
C PRO A 267 -9.40 7.32 -8.89
N VAL A 268 -8.69 6.61 -8.03
CA VAL A 268 -9.28 5.72 -7.00
C VAL A 268 -8.84 6.27 -5.65
N SER A 269 -9.78 6.76 -4.85
CA SER A 269 -9.50 7.28 -3.50
C SER A 269 -9.84 6.23 -2.45
N LEU A 270 -8.90 5.98 -1.53
CA LEU A 270 -9.13 5.12 -0.39
C LEU A 270 -9.83 5.91 0.72
N GLN A 271 -10.91 5.33 1.22
CA GLN A 271 -11.67 5.90 2.33
C GLN A 271 -11.09 5.44 3.67
N VAL A 272 -11.36 6.23 4.71
CA VAL A 272 -11.02 5.87 6.09
C VAL A 272 -11.81 4.62 6.49
N PRO A 273 -11.19 3.63 7.17
CA PRO A 273 -11.87 2.41 7.57
C PRO A 273 -13.09 2.66 8.47
N ASP A 274 -14.18 1.93 8.21
CA ASP A 274 -15.36 1.88 9.08
C ASP A 274 -15.09 1.04 10.34
N ASP A 275 -16.00 1.13 11.32
CA ASP A 275 -15.87 0.46 12.63
C ASP A 275 -15.66 -1.05 12.48
N SER A 276 -16.39 -1.68 11.55
CA SER A 276 -16.29 -3.12 11.32
C SER A 276 -14.94 -3.50 10.70
N SER A 277 -14.39 -2.66 9.82
CA SER A 277 -13.06 -2.86 9.25
C SER A 277 -11.95 -2.66 10.28
N VAL A 278 -12.10 -1.69 11.20
CA VAL A 278 -11.16 -1.51 12.32
C VAL A 278 -11.17 -2.74 13.23
N ALA A 279 -12.35 -3.26 13.59
CA ALA A 279 -12.47 -4.47 14.40
C ALA A 279 -11.79 -5.69 13.74
N LYS A 280 -12.04 -5.90 12.44
CA LYS A 280 -11.39 -6.97 11.66
C LYS A 280 -9.87 -6.81 11.60
N TYR A 281 -9.41 -5.58 11.43
CA TYR A 281 -7.98 -5.29 11.41
C TYR A 281 -7.34 -5.62 12.77
N LEU A 282 -7.96 -5.23 13.89
CA LEU A 282 -7.48 -5.55 15.23
C LEU A 282 -7.50 -7.06 15.51
N ALA A 283 -8.56 -7.76 15.13
CA ALA A 283 -8.64 -9.23 15.20
C ALA A 283 -7.48 -9.89 14.45
N SER A 284 -7.11 -9.36 13.27
CA SER A 284 -5.95 -9.85 12.51
C SER A 284 -4.60 -9.54 13.19
N ILE A 285 -4.48 -8.42 13.91
CA ILE A 285 -3.27 -8.08 14.67
C ILE A 285 -3.10 -9.03 15.87
N TRP A 286 -4.21 -9.37 16.53
CA TRP A 286 -4.20 -10.21 17.72
C TRP A 286 -4.29 -11.71 17.42
N ASN A 287 -4.45 -12.10 16.15
CA ASN A 287 -4.77 -13.47 15.73
C ASN A 287 -5.97 -14.05 16.50
N ASP A 288 -6.98 -13.22 16.76
CA ASP A 288 -8.13 -13.55 17.60
C ASP A 288 -9.44 -13.30 16.81
N PRO A 289 -9.97 -14.32 16.12
CA PRO A 289 -11.21 -14.20 15.36
C PRO A 289 -12.45 -14.12 16.27
N GLU A 290 -12.35 -14.53 17.54
CA GLU A 290 -13.47 -14.48 18.49
C GLU A 290 -13.78 -13.05 18.93
N PHE A 291 -12.78 -12.17 18.88
CA PHE A 291 -12.95 -10.73 19.12
C PHE A 291 -13.99 -10.09 18.20
N GLU A 292 -14.04 -10.46 16.93
CA GLU A 292 -15.07 -9.93 16.01
C GLU A 292 -16.48 -10.33 16.46
N ALA A 293 -16.63 -11.55 16.98
CA ALA A 293 -17.90 -12.06 17.47
C ALA A 293 -18.32 -11.40 18.79
N SER A 294 -17.37 -10.99 19.64
CA SER A 294 -17.66 -10.29 20.89
C SER A 294 -18.17 -8.87 20.63
N ILE A 295 -17.57 -8.12 19.70
CA ILE A 295 -18.01 -6.77 19.34
C ILE A 295 -19.39 -6.78 18.67
N ASN A 296 -19.65 -7.74 17.78
CA ASN A 296 -20.96 -7.85 17.09
C ASN A 296 -22.12 -8.21 18.04
N LYS A 297 -21.86 -8.74 19.25
CA LYS A 297 -22.88 -8.95 20.28
C LYS A 297 -23.20 -7.67 21.06
N VAL A 298 -22.25 -6.75 21.16
CA VAL A 298 -22.36 -5.48 21.90
C VAL A 298 -23.01 -4.38 21.05
N GLN A 299 -22.86 -4.43 19.72
CA GLN A 299 -23.54 -3.50 18.83
C GLN A 299 -25.00 -3.97 18.56
N PRO A 300 -26.03 -3.14 18.79
CA PRO A 300 -27.38 -3.48 18.35
C PRO A 300 -27.40 -3.61 16.82
N LYS A 301 -28.03 -4.66 16.30
CA LYS A 301 -28.26 -4.86 14.86
C LYS A 301 -28.99 -3.64 14.28
N VAL A 302 -28.25 -2.69 13.71
CA VAL A 302 -28.83 -1.71 12.80
C VAL A 302 -29.18 -2.47 11.52
N GLN A 303 -30.45 -2.80 11.36
CA GLN A 303 -30.96 -3.31 10.10
C GLN A 303 -30.73 -2.24 9.01
N PRO A 304 -30.33 -2.62 7.79
CA PRO A 304 -30.22 -1.68 6.71
C PRO A 304 -31.61 -1.11 6.42
N VAL A 305 -31.79 0.19 6.66
CA VAL A 305 -33.01 0.89 6.26
C VAL A 305 -33.09 0.83 4.74
N LYS A 306 -34.03 0.03 4.24
CA LYS A 306 -34.42 0.08 2.83
C LYS A 306 -34.95 1.47 2.54
N ALA A 307 -34.31 2.14 1.61
CA ALA A 307 -34.82 3.36 1.00
C ALA A 307 -36.07 3.00 0.20
N ASP A 308 -37.25 3.12 0.82
CA ASP A 308 -38.50 3.16 0.09
C ASP A 308 -39.54 4.04 0.81
N CYS A 309 -40.11 4.95 0.02
CA CYS A 309 -41.39 5.61 0.22
C CYS A 309 -41.47 6.88 1.09
N LEU A 310 -40.91 7.97 0.54
CA LEU A 310 -41.66 9.22 0.42
C LEU A 310 -42.81 8.99 -0.59
N LYS A 311 -44.02 8.70 -0.10
CA LYS A 311 -45.33 8.93 -0.74
C LYS A 311 -46.45 8.27 0.07
N GLN A 312 -47.04 9.00 1.01
CA GLN A 312 -48.48 9.30 1.07
C GLN A 312 -48.82 9.92 2.42
N LYS A 313 -49.08 11.23 2.36
CA LYS A 313 -50.00 11.91 3.27
C LYS A 313 -51.38 11.26 3.19
N GLU A 314 -52.11 11.42 4.30
CA GLU A 314 -53.57 11.31 4.44
C GLU A 314 -54.17 9.90 4.45
N LYS A 315 -54.43 9.40 5.68
CA LYS A 315 -55.81 9.26 6.16
C LYS A 315 -55.86 9.12 7.68
N LEU A 316 -56.34 10.20 8.29
CA LEU A 316 -56.99 10.23 9.58
C LEU A 316 -58.23 9.33 9.54
N ASN A 317 -58.44 8.47 10.55
CA ASN A 317 -59.75 8.18 11.16
C ASN A 317 -59.62 7.21 12.36
N LEU A 318 -59.87 7.78 13.54
CA LEU A 318 -60.71 7.32 14.66
C LEU A 318 -60.88 5.81 14.90
N VAL A 319 -60.61 5.34 16.13
CA VAL A 319 -61.62 4.84 17.10
C VAL A 319 -60.96 4.12 18.29
N ASP A 320 -61.27 4.65 19.47
CA ASP A 320 -61.52 4.10 20.80
C ASP A 320 -60.48 3.27 21.60
N GLY A 321 -60.28 3.77 22.82
CA GLY A 321 -59.64 3.08 23.93
C GLY A 321 -60.56 2.04 24.53
N GLU A 322 -59.98 0.86 24.75
CA GLU A 322 -60.39 -0.17 25.72
C GLU A 322 -59.41 -1.37 25.72
N LYS A 323 -58.44 -1.44 24.79
CA LYS A 323 -57.47 -2.56 24.66
C LYS A 323 -56.17 -2.44 25.46
N SER A 324 -55.93 -1.33 26.16
CA SER A 324 -54.67 -1.10 26.89
C SER A 324 -54.61 -1.74 28.28
N THR A 325 -55.73 -2.26 28.81
CA THR A 325 -55.82 -2.77 30.19
C THR A 325 -55.83 -4.30 30.30
N GLU A 326 -55.99 -5.04 29.19
CA GLU A 326 -55.85 -6.51 29.17
C GLU A 326 -54.38 -6.94 28.98
N LEU A 327 -53.63 -6.29 28.08
CA LEU A 327 -52.21 -6.59 27.85
C LEU A 327 -51.30 -6.34 29.07
N LEU A 328 -51.70 -5.45 29.97
CA LEU A 328 -50.94 -5.16 31.19
C LEU A 328 -51.16 -6.19 32.30
N ARG A 329 -52.23 -7.00 32.25
CA ARG A 329 -52.48 -8.06 33.25
C ARG A 329 -51.75 -9.35 32.94
N ASP A 330 -51.58 -9.67 31.65
CA ASP A 330 -50.84 -10.85 31.22
C ASP A 330 -49.33 -10.73 31.51
N ILE A 331 -48.77 -9.51 31.43
CA ILE A 331 -47.34 -9.25 31.72
C ILE A 331 -47.03 -9.36 33.22
N ILE A 332 -47.99 -9.03 34.10
CA ILE A 332 -47.78 -9.08 35.56
C ILE A 332 -47.91 -10.52 36.09
N ALA A 333 -48.70 -11.37 35.44
CA ALA A 333 -48.85 -12.78 35.81
C ALA A 333 -47.59 -13.62 35.52
N ASP A 334 -46.76 -13.23 34.53
CA ASP A 334 -45.51 -13.92 34.20
C ASP A 334 -44.37 -13.61 35.19
N ILE A 335 -44.43 -12.47 35.89
CA ILE A 335 -43.38 -12.01 36.82
C ILE A 335 -43.45 -12.75 38.17
N ASP A 336 -44.63 -13.20 38.58
CA ASP A 336 -44.84 -13.92 39.86
C ASP A 336 -44.51 -15.42 39.78
N SER A 337 -44.00 -15.93 38.65
CA SER A 337 -43.74 -17.37 38.44
C SER A 337 -42.25 -17.79 38.50
N LEU A 338 -41.33 -16.90 38.87
CA LEU A 338 -39.91 -17.26 39.02
C LEU A 338 -39.52 -17.52 40.49
N ASP A 339 -39.23 -18.79 40.77
CA ASP A 339 -38.91 -19.41 42.05
C ASP A 339 -37.61 -18.87 42.69
N ILE A 340 -37.76 -18.03 43.71
CA ILE A 340 -36.68 -17.38 44.48
C ILE A 340 -35.95 -18.37 45.42
N GLN A 341 -36.41 -19.61 45.57
CA GLN A 341 -35.88 -20.54 46.55
C GLN A 341 -34.66 -21.37 46.08
N SER A 342 -34.21 -21.17 44.83
CA SER A 342 -32.97 -21.76 44.29
C SER A 342 -31.70 -20.92 44.56
N MET A 343 -31.86 -19.70 45.09
CA MET A 343 -30.78 -18.70 45.28
C MET A 343 -30.13 -18.72 46.68
N LEU A 344 -30.55 -19.60 47.58
CA LEU A 344 -29.99 -19.70 48.95
C LEU A 344 -29.40 -21.10 49.19
N ARG A 345 -28.18 -21.31 48.71
CA ARG A 345 -27.30 -22.37 49.23
C ARG A 345 -25.96 -21.72 49.66
N PRO A 346 -25.48 -21.94 50.90
CA PRO A 346 -24.24 -21.31 51.39
C PRO A 346 -23.03 -21.78 50.57
N LEU A 347 -22.21 -20.83 50.13
CA LEU A 347 -20.96 -21.07 49.40
C LEU A 347 -19.93 -21.74 50.33
N GLU A 348 -19.72 -23.04 50.19
CA GLU A 348 -18.46 -23.67 50.59
C GLU A 348 -17.38 -23.24 49.58
N LYS A 349 -16.26 -22.73 50.10
CA LYS A 349 -15.09 -22.33 49.32
C LYS A 349 -14.48 -23.55 48.65
N GLU A 350 -14.64 -23.68 47.34
CA GLU A 350 -13.73 -24.49 46.52
C GLU A 350 -12.49 -23.65 46.22
N GLU A 351 -11.34 -24.07 46.76
CA GLU A 351 -10.03 -23.53 46.41
C GLU A 351 -9.74 -23.86 44.94
N GLN A 352 -9.74 -22.84 44.07
CA GLN A 352 -9.20 -22.97 42.73
C GLN A 352 -7.67 -23.17 42.82
N PRO A 353 -7.06 -23.97 41.94
CA PRO A 353 -5.61 -24.17 41.96
C PRO A 353 -4.93 -22.83 41.70
N VAL A 354 -3.90 -22.53 42.48
CA VAL A 354 -3.01 -21.39 42.26
C VAL A 354 -2.38 -21.55 40.87
N GLU A 355 -2.85 -20.78 39.89
CA GLU A 355 -2.21 -20.67 38.60
C GLU A 355 -0.86 -19.94 38.77
N ASP A 356 0.19 -20.55 38.23
CA ASP A 356 1.57 -20.08 38.25
C ASP A 356 1.67 -18.69 37.57
N PRO A 357 2.39 -17.69 38.10
CA PRO A 357 2.34 -16.30 37.60
C PRO A 357 3.01 -16.05 36.23
N SER A 358 3.30 -17.08 35.45
CA SER A 358 4.21 -16.99 34.29
C SER A 358 3.58 -17.20 32.91
N GLU A 359 2.25 -17.32 32.76
CA GLU A 359 1.62 -17.57 31.43
C GLU A 359 0.49 -16.60 30.99
N ASN A 360 0.36 -15.39 31.54
CA ASN A 360 -0.55 -14.35 31.00
C ASN A 360 0.20 -13.23 30.27
N THR A 361 0.90 -13.57 29.18
CA THR A 361 1.68 -12.61 28.35
C THR A 361 0.92 -12.17 27.10
N GLY A 362 -0.39 -11.91 27.23
CA GLY A 362 -1.25 -11.47 26.13
C GLY A 362 -2.12 -10.28 26.50
N PHE A 363 -2.43 -9.44 25.50
CA PHE A 363 -3.43 -8.38 25.60
C PHE A 363 -4.79 -9.01 25.93
N GLY A 364 -5.29 -8.78 27.15
CA GLY A 364 -6.48 -9.45 27.69
C GLY A 364 -7.77 -9.09 26.93
N GLN A 365 -8.83 -9.91 27.06
CA GLN A 365 -10.09 -9.68 26.33
C GLN A 365 -10.75 -8.34 26.70
N GLU A 366 -10.74 -7.97 27.98
CA GLU A 366 -11.23 -6.66 28.42
C GLU A 366 -10.41 -5.50 27.83
N GLN A 367 -9.09 -5.66 27.80
CA GLN A 367 -8.17 -4.66 27.24
C GLN A 367 -8.43 -4.46 25.75
N LYS A 368 -8.66 -5.55 25.00
CA LYS A 368 -9.04 -5.54 23.58
C LYS A 368 -10.30 -4.73 23.33
N ILE A 369 -11.36 -4.99 24.11
CA ILE A 369 -12.64 -4.29 23.99
C ILE A 369 -12.46 -2.80 24.29
N LYS A 370 -11.81 -2.46 25.41
CA LYS A 370 -11.59 -1.07 25.81
C LYS A 370 -10.71 -0.29 24.82
N PHE A 371 -9.70 -0.93 24.27
CA PHE A 371 -8.85 -0.32 23.25
C PHE A 371 -9.64 -0.01 21.98
N TYR A 372 -10.45 -0.95 21.50
CA TYR A 372 -11.33 -0.72 20.35
C TYR A 372 -12.37 0.38 20.61
N GLU A 373 -13.05 0.35 21.75
CA GLU A 373 -14.04 1.37 22.14
C GLU A 373 -13.44 2.78 22.07
N TRP A 374 -12.27 2.99 22.66
CA TRP A 374 -11.61 4.29 22.69
C TRP A 374 -11.05 4.72 21.34
N LEU A 375 -10.56 3.79 20.50
CA LEU A 375 -10.17 4.11 19.13
C LEU A 375 -11.35 4.66 18.32
N ILE A 376 -12.54 4.06 18.45
CA ILE A 376 -13.74 4.52 17.75
C ILE A 376 -14.22 5.86 18.34
N LYS A 377 -14.31 5.98 19.67
CA LYS A 377 -14.69 7.23 20.35
C LYS A 377 -13.80 8.42 19.97
N PHE A 378 -12.50 8.20 19.86
CA PHE A 378 -11.51 9.22 19.45
C PHE A 378 -11.31 9.32 17.94
N ASN A 379 -12.08 8.57 17.15
CA ASN A 379 -12.00 8.58 15.69
C ASN A 379 -10.58 8.28 15.15
N LEU A 380 -9.83 7.41 15.81
CA LEU A 380 -8.48 6.97 15.45
C LEU A 380 -8.53 5.72 14.58
N ARG A 381 -8.74 5.91 13.27
CA ARG A 381 -9.07 4.82 12.32
C ARG A 381 -7.92 4.40 11.40
N ASN A 382 -6.79 5.12 11.41
CA ASN A 382 -5.69 4.84 10.50
C ASN A 382 -4.97 3.52 10.90
N PRO A 383 -4.88 2.50 10.01
CA PRO A 383 -4.30 1.20 10.36
C PRO A 383 -2.86 1.28 10.88
N ARG A 384 -2.02 2.15 10.28
CA ARG A 384 -0.64 2.34 10.75
C ARG A 384 -0.59 2.97 12.14
N GLN A 385 -1.44 3.96 12.38
CA GLN A 385 -1.55 4.63 13.68
C GLN A 385 -2.01 3.64 14.75
N ILE A 386 -3.05 2.85 14.47
CA ILE A 386 -3.55 1.79 15.35
C ILE A 386 -2.43 0.80 15.71
N LYS A 387 -1.70 0.29 14.71
CA LYS A 387 -0.59 -0.64 14.94
C LYS A 387 0.52 -0.01 15.78
N ARG A 388 0.83 1.28 15.55
CA ARG A 388 1.81 2.03 16.36
C ARG A 388 1.34 2.16 17.81
N LEU A 389 0.10 2.57 18.04
CA LEU A 389 -0.48 2.71 19.38
C LEU A 389 -0.48 1.38 20.14
N TYR A 390 -0.88 0.29 19.47
CA TYR A 390 -0.84 -1.05 20.06
C TYR A 390 0.59 -1.45 20.46
N ASN A 391 1.57 -1.25 19.58
CA ASN A 391 2.97 -1.53 19.89
C ASN A 391 3.50 -0.68 21.05
N ASN A 392 3.14 0.61 21.09
CA ASN A 392 3.54 1.53 22.14
C ASN A 392 2.89 1.20 23.48
N TYR A 393 1.64 0.75 23.47
CA TYR A 393 0.98 0.22 24.65
C TYR A 393 1.66 -1.04 25.18
N ASN A 394 2.02 -1.99 24.30
CA ASN A 394 2.76 -3.18 24.73
C ASN A 394 4.13 -2.84 25.34
N LEU A 395 4.78 -1.79 24.83
CA LEU A 395 6.02 -1.28 25.43
C LEU A 395 5.76 -0.65 26.80
N LEU A 396 4.70 0.15 26.95
CA LEU A 396 4.26 0.68 28.24
C LEU A 396 3.98 -0.45 29.24
N TRP A 397 3.30 -1.52 28.80
CA TRP A 397 3.05 -2.71 29.61
C TRP A 397 4.36 -3.31 30.11
N SER A 398 5.35 -3.49 29.23
CA SER A 398 6.65 -4.06 29.63
C SER A 398 7.39 -3.23 30.69
N ILE A 399 7.17 -1.91 30.72
CA ILE A 399 7.83 -0.98 31.64
C ILE A 399 7.07 -0.90 32.97
N TYR A 400 5.75 -0.83 32.92
CA TYR A 400 4.90 -0.58 34.08
C TYR A 400 4.16 -1.83 34.62
N ALA A 401 4.44 -3.02 34.09
CA ALA A 401 3.78 -4.28 34.50
C ALA A 401 3.78 -4.48 36.03
N GLY A 402 4.89 -4.15 36.71
CA GLY A 402 4.99 -4.28 38.16
C GLY A 402 4.06 -3.35 38.95
N GLU A 403 3.68 -2.20 38.37
CA GLU A 403 2.68 -1.29 38.95
C GLU A 403 1.26 -1.72 38.57
N TRP A 404 1.05 -2.15 37.33
CA TRP A 404 -0.27 -2.55 36.82
C TRP A 404 -0.77 -3.85 37.43
N ASN A 405 0.12 -4.76 37.83
CA ASN A 405 -0.25 -5.95 38.60
C ASN A 405 -0.75 -5.64 40.01
N LYS A 406 -0.58 -4.39 40.50
CA LYS A 406 -1.03 -3.95 41.83
C LYS A 406 -2.30 -3.11 41.78
N ASP A 407 -2.63 -2.55 40.62
CA ASP A 407 -3.77 -1.67 40.42
C ASP A 407 -4.40 -1.98 39.06
N ASP A 408 -5.52 -2.68 39.08
CA ASP A 408 -6.25 -3.11 37.90
C ASP A 408 -6.73 -1.94 37.03
N ASN A 409 -6.85 -0.73 37.58
CA ASN A 409 -7.23 0.44 36.79
C ASN A 409 -6.03 1.11 36.09
N ALA A 410 -4.80 0.83 36.54
CA ALA A 410 -3.62 1.53 36.05
C ALA A 410 -3.40 1.29 34.55
N TRP A 411 -3.48 0.04 34.08
CA TRP A 411 -3.29 -0.26 32.66
C TRP A 411 -4.31 0.46 31.76
N TYR A 412 -5.57 0.54 32.21
CA TYR A 412 -6.67 1.14 31.47
C TYR A 412 -6.47 2.64 31.32
N ILE A 413 -6.09 3.32 32.41
CA ILE A 413 -5.88 4.76 32.38
C ILE A 413 -4.62 5.13 31.58
N HIS A 414 -3.54 4.37 31.66
CA HIS A 414 -2.34 4.63 30.85
C HIS A 414 -2.62 4.39 29.34
N MET A 415 -3.43 3.38 29.01
CA MET A 415 -3.91 3.16 27.64
C MET A 415 -4.77 4.35 27.17
N LEU A 416 -5.72 4.78 27.98
CA LEU A 416 -6.60 5.91 27.67
C LEU A 416 -5.80 7.21 27.47
N ALA A 417 -4.82 7.47 28.34
CA ALA A 417 -3.91 8.60 28.22
C ALA A 417 -3.09 8.56 26.92
N LEU A 418 -2.62 7.38 26.50
CA LEU A 418 -1.90 7.19 25.24
C LEU A 418 -2.78 7.53 24.04
N LEU A 419 -4.01 7.00 24.02
CA LEU A 419 -4.97 7.25 22.95
C LEU A 419 -5.42 8.72 22.93
N ALA A 420 -5.60 9.35 24.09
CA ALA A 420 -6.00 10.74 24.19
C ALA A 420 -4.91 11.70 23.69
N LEU A 421 -3.64 11.43 23.99
CA LEU A 421 -2.52 12.22 23.45
C LEU A 421 -2.47 12.15 21.92
N GLU A 422 -2.67 10.96 21.37
CA GLU A 422 -2.72 10.78 19.92
C GLU A 422 -3.94 11.47 19.28
N MET A 423 -5.11 11.40 19.92
CA MET A 423 -6.31 12.11 19.48
C MET A 423 -6.06 13.62 19.37
N VAL A 424 -5.40 14.22 20.37
CA VAL A 424 -5.03 15.65 20.32
C VAL A 424 -4.06 15.91 19.16
N SER A 425 -3.07 15.05 18.94
CA SER A 425 -2.12 15.20 17.83
C SER A 425 -2.76 15.07 16.44
N GLU A 426 -3.75 14.20 16.27
CA GLU A 426 -4.43 13.93 15.00
C GLU A 426 -5.42 15.04 14.64
N HIS A 427 -6.35 15.35 15.54
CA HIS A 427 -7.54 16.13 15.21
C HIS A 427 -7.42 17.63 15.53
N VAL A 428 -6.50 18.03 16.42
CA VAL A 428 -6.26 19.46 16.68
C VAL A 428 -5.37 20.02 15.57
N PRO A 429 -5.83 21.03 14.80
CA PRO A 429 -5.06 21.57 13.69
C PRO A 429 -3.75 22.20 14.21
N PHE A 430 -2.70 22.08 13.42
CA PHE A 430 -1.45 22.79 13.68
C PHE A 430 -1.60 24.24 13.24
N ASP A 431 -1.48 25.18 14.18
CA ASP A 431 -1.39 26.62 13.88
C ASP A 431 0.05 27.11 14.09
N LYS A 432 0.57 27.89 13.12
CA LYS A 432 1.91 28.48 13.20
C LYS A 432 1.98 29.64 14.19
N THR A 433 0.84 30.28 14.50
CA THR A 433 0.80 31.48 15.36
C THR A 433 0.51 31.21 16.83
N SER A 434 -0.08 30.06 17.16
CA SER A 434 -0.46 29.72 18.53
C SER A 434 -0.21 28.24 18.81
N ASN A 435 0.35 27.94 20.00
CA ASN A 435 0.66 26.56 20.38
C ASN A 435 -0.58 25.85 20.95
N ILE A 436 -1.64 25.80 20.16
CA ILE A 436 -2.97 25.30 20.54
C ILE A 436 -2.85 23.84 21.02
N ARG A 437 -2.06 23.01 20.34
CA ARG A 437 -1.90 21.59 20.72
C ARG A 437 -1.33 21.43 22.13
N LYS A 438 -0.32 22.22 22.48
CA LYS A 438 0.22 22.27 23.84
C LYS A 438 -0.84 22.69 24.86
N GLU A 439 -1.65 23.69 24.56
CA GLU A 439 -2.74 24.11 25.45
C GLU A 439 -3.78 23.00 25.67
N TYR A 440 -4.12 22.23 24.63
CA TYR A 440 -5.01 21.08 24.75
C TYR A 440 -4.38 19.96 25.57
N ARG A 441 -3.11 19.62 25.33
CA ARG A 441 -2.38 18.61 26.12
C ARG A 441 -2.32 19.02 27.60
N GLU A 442 -1.92 20.25 27.88
CA GLU A 442 -1.84 20.77 29.25
C GLU A 442 -3.23 20.79 29.91
N ALA A 443 -4.28 21.19 29.19
CA ALA A 443 -5.65 21.18 29.71
C ALA A 443 -6.12 19.75 30.02
N PHE A 444 -5.83 18.80 29.14
CA PHE A 444 -6.26 17.41 29.25
C PHE A 444 -5.57 16.68 30.41
N PHE A 445 -4.32 17.03 30.72
CA PHE A 445 -3.52 16.40 31.78
C PHE A 445 -3.32 17.28 33.03
N ALA A 446 -3.96 18.44 33.12
CA ALA A 446 -3.80 19.36 34.25
C ALA A 446 -4.24 18.74 35.59
N PHE A 447 -3.41 18.92 36.62
CA PHE A 447 -3.73 18.57 38.02
C PHE A 447 -4.78 19.47 38.67
N LYS A 448 -5.12 20.62 38.06
CA LYS A 448 -6.03 21.62 38.65
C LYS A 448 -7.00 22.20 37.62
N GLY A 449 -8.30 22.08 37.96
CA GLY A 449 -9.39 22.92 37.46
C GLY A 449 -10.29 22.24 36.41
N ASN A 450 -11.59 22.54 36.49
CA ASN A 450 -12.61 22.30 35.45
C ASN A 450 -12.31 23.17 34.20
N LYS A 451 -11.16 22.98 33.53
CA LYS A 451 -11.02 23.54 32.18
C LYS A 451 -11.89 22.67 31.27
N GLN A 452 -12.98 23.24 30.77
CA GLN A 452 -13.70 22.64 29.65
C GLN A 452 -12.71 22.50 28.50
N ILE A 453 -12.44 21.26 28.11
CA ILE A 453 -11.60 20.98 26.95
C ILE A 453 -12.41 21.46 25.75
N PRO A 454 -11.85 22.33 24.88
CA PRO A 454 -12.62 22.82 23.76
C PRO A 454 -12.94 21.69 22.79
N ASP A 455 -14.02 21.85 22.02
CA ASP A 455 -14.48 20.83 21.09
C ASP A 455 -13.42 20.53 20.02
N ILE A 456 -13.12 19.24 19.84
CA ILE A 456 -12.20 18.75 18.83
C ILE A 456 -12.99 18.26 17.63
N THR A 457 -12.68 18.77 16.44
CA THR A 457 -13.37 18.37 15.21
C THR A 457 -13.24 16.87 14.96
N GLY A 458 -14.38 16.19 14.77
CA GLY A 458 -14.41 14.75 14.49
C GLY A 458 -14.45 13.85 15.73
N VAL A 459 -14.53 14.41 16.94
CA VAL A 459 -14.69 13.68 18.20
C VAL A 459 -15.83 14.31 19.01
N GLU A 460 -16.69 13.48 19.59
CA GLU A 460 -17.80 13.98 20.42
C GLU A 460 -17.29 14.54 21.76
N ALA A 461 -17.80 15.72 22.16
CA ALA A 461 -17.41 16.38 23.39
C ALA A 461 -17.66 15.51 24.64
N GLU A 462 -18.68 14.66 24.62
CA GLU A 462 -19.00 13.73 25.71
C GLU A 462 -17.86 12.74 25.95
N ASN A 463 -17.30 12.15 24.87
CA ASN A 463 -16.19 11.20 24.94
C ASN A 463 -14.90 11.87 25.45
N ILE A 464 -14.65 13.12 25.05
CA ILE A 464 -13.50 13.90 25.54
C ILE A 464 -13.63 14.16 27.04
N ASN A 465 -14.82 14.58 27.49
CA ASN A 465 -15.09 14.86 28.90
C ASN A 465 -15.05 13.59 29.77
N GLU A 466 -15.55 12.46 29.26
CA GLU A 466 -15.44 11.15 29.92
C GLU A 466 -13.98 10.75 30.12
N ALA A 467 -13.17 10.84 29.05
CA ALA A 467 -11.75 10.49 29.12
C ALA A 467 -10.97 11.39 30.08
N TYR A 468 -11.25 12.70 30.02
CA TYR A 468 -10.65 13.67 30.92
C TYR A 468 -10.95 13.35 32.39
N LYS A 469 -12.21 13.07 32.73
CA LYS A 469 -12.60 12.74 34.11
C LYS A 469 -11.87 11.50 34.62
N LEU A 470 -11.84 10.43 33.84
CA LEU A 470 -11.16 9.18 34.21
C LEU A 470 -9.66 9.40 34.47
N ILE A 471 -9.00 10.18 33.61
CA ILE A 471 -7.58 10.50 33.76
C ILE A 471 -7.36 11.42 34.96
N PHE A 472 -8.19 12.46 35.12
CA PHE A 472 -8.10 13.40 36.23
C PHE A 472 -8.26 12.71 37.59
N ASP A 473 -9.28 11.87 37.75
CA ASP A 473 -9.56 11.15 38.99
C ASP A 473 -8.40 10.20 39.37
N TYR A 474 -7.80 9.55 38.37
CA TYR A 474 -6.63 8.70 38.58
C TYR A 474 -5.37 9.50 38.94
N GLN A 475 -5.08 10.60 38.25
CA GLN A 475 -3.92 11.47 38.58
C GLN A 475 -4.06 12.07 39.98
N ALA A 476 -5.27 12.50 40.36
CA ALA A 476 -5.54 13.09 41.67
C ALA A 476 -5.44 12.07 42.81
N SER A 477 -5.90 10.83 42.61
CA SER A 477 -5.86 9.79 43.64
C SER A 477 -4.48 9.19 43.88
N ARG A 478 -3.62 9.15 42.85
CA ARG A 478 -2.29 8.53 42.93
C ARG A 478 -1.12 9.52 42.97
N GLU A 479 -1.38 10.82 42.81
CA GLU A 479 -0.37 11.88 42.67
C GLU A 479 0.66 11.58 41.54
N ILE A 480 0.19 10.98 40.45
CA ILE A 480 1.02 10.59 39.30
C ILE A 480 0.80 11.56 38.14
N ASP A 481 1.88 12.02 37.55
CA ASP A 481 1.87 12.78 36.29
C ASP A 481 1.85 11.80 35.10
N LEU A 482 0.65 11.53 34.56
CA LEU A 482 0.50 10.58 33.44
C LEU A 482 1.07 11.13 32.15
N LEU A 483 1.05 12.45 31.95
CA LEU A 483 1.61 13.08 30.76
C LEU A 483 3.09 12.71 30.63
N LYS A 484 3.88 12.88 31.70
CA LYS A 484 5.31 12.52 31.68
C LYS A 484 5.58 11.03 31.43
N ARG A 485 4.67 10.16 31.85
CA ARG A 485 4.82 8.70 31.67
C ARG A 485 4.51 8.27 30.24
N VAL A 486 3.53 8.89 29.60
CA VAL A 486 3.01 8.44 28.30
C VAL A 486 3.57 9.24 27.13
N GLU A 487 3.98 10.49 27.34
CA GLU A 487 4.55 11.37 26.31
C GLU A 487 5.70 10.74 25.50
N PRO A 488 6.64 9.97 26.09
CA PRO A 488 7.71 9.31 25.33
C PRO A 488 7.22 8.27 24.31
N PHE A 489 5.95 7.85 24.41
CA PHE A 489 5.34 6.78 23.60
C PHE A 489 4.39 7.30 22.53
N VAL A 490 4.29 8.62 22.36
CA VAL A 490 3.58 9.25 21.23
C VAL A 490 4.56 10.01 20.37
N LEU A 491 4.16 10.35 19.14
CA LEU A 491 5.02 11.18 18.30
C LEU A 491 5.27 12.53 18.98
N PRO A 492 6.50 13.07 18.88
CA PRO A 492 6.82 14.36 19.46
C PRO A 492 5.93 15.43 18.83
N GLU A 493 5.61 16.43 19.64
CA GLU A 493 4.92 17.61 19.16
C GLU A 493 5.77 18.31 18.08
N ILE A 494 5.10 18.89 17.09
CA ILE A 494 5.73 19.80 16.15
C ILE A 494 5.95 21.11 16.92
N THR A 495 7.06 21.22 17.65
CA THR A 495 7.48 22.47 18.27
C THR A 495 8.19 23.33 17.24
N LEU A 496 7.69 24.55 17.01
CA LEU A 496 8.35 25.55 16.14
C LEU A 496 9.65 26.07 16.75
#